data_AF-A0AAV5MTL0-F1
#
_entry.id   AF-A0AAV5MTL0-F1
#
_cell.length_a   1.000
_cell.length_b   1.000
_cell.length_c   1.000
_cell.angle_alpha   90.00
_cell.angle_beta   90.00
_cell.angle_gamma   90.00
#
_symmetry.space_group_name_H-M   'P 1'
#
loop_
_entity.id
_entity.type
_entity.pdbx_description
1 polymer ?
#
loop_
_entity_poly.entity_id
_entity_poly.type
_entity_poly.pdbx_seq_one_letter_code
_entity_poly.pdbx_strand_id
1 'polypeptide(L)' 'MSSSAKALDPAFQGVGQKVGTEIWRIENFLPVPVPKSDYGKFYSGDSYIVLQV' A
#
# COMPACT_ATOMS: atom_id res chain seq x y z
N MET A 1 18.15 -4.86 24.61
CA MET A 1 18.29 -4.18 23.31
C MET A 1 17.28 -4.80 22.34
N SER A 2 16.06 -4.27 22.26
CA SER A 2 15.08 -4.72 21.26
C SER A 2 15.43 -4.00 19.95
N SER A 3 16.11 -4.69 19.04
CA SER A 3 16.25 -4.20 17.67
C SER A 3 14.86 -4.23 17.04
N SER A 4 14.18 -3.08 17.04
CA SER A 4 12.98 -2.82 16.25
C SER A 4 13.33 -2.78 14.76
N ALA A 5 13.83 -3.89 14.22
CA ALA A 5 13.65 -4.15 12.80
C ALA A 5 12.13 -4.23 12.61
N LYS A 6 11.50 -3.10 12.30
CA LYS A 6 10.11 -3.05 11.87
C LYS A 6 9.98 -4.12 10.80
N ALA A 7 9.21 -5.17 11.07
CA ALA A 7 8.81 -6.09 10.03
C ALA A 7 7.98 -5.27 9.04
N LEU A 8 8.64 -4.76 8.00
CA LEU A 8 8.00 -4.04 6.92
C LEU A 8 7.26 -5.10 6.12
N ASP A 9 5.96 -4.88 5.93
CA ASP A 9 5.20 -5.69 4.99
C ASP A 9 5.89 -5.59 3.60
N PRO A 10 6.10 -6.72 2.89
CA PRO A 10 6.71 -6.71 1.56
C PRO A 10 6.05 -5.74 0.58
N ALA A 11 4.75 -5.47 0.72
CA ALA A 11 4.02 -4.53 -0.12
C ALA A 11 4.49 -3.07 0.04
N PHE A 12 5.15 -2.75 1.15
CA PHE A 12 5.65 -1.41 1.46
C PHE A 12 7.17 -1.27 1.31
N GLN A 13 7.84 -2.26 0.73
CA GLN A 13 9.29 -2.16 0.53
C GLN A 13 9.61 -1.13 -0.57
N GLY A 14 10.30 -0.06 -0.20
CA GLY A 14 10.76 0.97 -1.14
C GLY A 14 9.67 1.92 -1.65
N VAL A 15 8.49 1.92 -1.03
CA VAL A 15 7.41 2.87 -1.33
C VAL A 15 7.82 4.29 -0.95
N GLY A 16 7.21 5.28 -1.62
CA GLY A 16 7.47 6.68 -1.30
C GLY A 16 8.77 7.27 -1.87
N GLN A 17 9.54 6.50 -2.64
CA GLN A 17 10.84 6.94 -3.19
C GLN A 17 10.72 7.78 -4.47
N LYS A 18 9.54 7.81 -5.09
CA LYS A 18 9.29 8.55 -6.33
C LYS A 18 8.02 9.37 -6.17
N VAL A 19 8.01 10.57 -6.77
CA VAL A 19 6.82 11.43 -6.83
C VAL A 19 5.69 10.69 -7.55
N GLY A 20 4.50 10.73 -6.96
CA GLY A 20 3.32 10.08 -7.51
C GLY A 20 2.41 9.49 -6.44
N THR A 21 1.36 8.82 -6.90
CA THR A 21 0.41 8.10 -6.06
C THR A 21 0.70 6.61 -6.10
N GLU A 22 0.65 5.96 -4.94
CA GLU A 22 0.69 4.50 -4.81
C GLU A 22 -0.53 4.08 -3.98
N ILE A 23 -1.26 3.06 -4.45
CA ILE A 23 -2.50 2.61 -3.82
C ILE A 23 -2.44 1.12 -3.58
N TRP A 24 -2.86 0.70 -2.39
CA TRP A 24 -3.07 -0.70 -2.01
C TRP A 24 -4.50 -0.91 -1.58
N ARG A 25 -5.03 -2.09 -1.89
CA ARG A 25 -6.29 -2.60 -1.36
C ARG A 25 -5.99 -3.66 -0.31
N ILE A 26 -6.76 -3.70 0.77
CA ILE A 26 -6.63 -4.75 1.77
C ILE A 26 -7.40 -6.00 1.31
N GLU A 27 -6.68 -7.08 1.09
CA GLU A 27 -7.23 -8.40 0.72
C GLU A 27 -6.68 -9.44 1.70
N ASN A 28 -7.56 -10.17 2.38
CA ASN A 28 -7.16 -11.19 3.37
C ASN A 28 -6.16 -10.67 4.43
N PHE A 29 -6.40 -9.48 4.97
CA PHE A 29 -5.53 -8.77 5.91
C PHE A 29 -4.14 -8.38 5.40
N LEU A 30 -3.92 -8.46 4.08
CA LEU A 30 -2.67 -8.06 3.44
C LEU A 30 -2.89 -6.89 2.48
N PRO A 31 -1.97 -5.91 2.44
CA PRO A 31 -1.97 -4.86 1.42
C PRO A 31 -1.56 -5.42 0.05
N VAL A 32 -2.45 -5.32 -0.92
CA VAL A 32 -2.21 -5.74 -2.31
C VAL A 32 -2.16 -4.49 -3.21
N PRO A 33 -1.09 -4.28 -4.00
CA PRO A 33 -0.98 -3.13 -4.89
C PRO A 33 -2.13 -3.09 -5.90
N VAL A 34 -2.77 -1.94 -6.03
CA VAL A 34 -3.79 -1.70 -7.06
C VAL A 34 -3.06 -1.42 -8.39
N PRO A 35 -3.50 -2.00 -9.53
CA PRO A 35 -2.99 -1.63 -10.84
C PRO A 35 -3.26 -0.14 -11.14
N LYS A 36 -2.30 0.56 -11.76
CA LYS A 36 -2.45 1.98 -12.11
C LYS A 36 -3.66 2.28 -13.00
N SER A 37 -4.09 1.33 -13.82
CA SER A 37 -5.30 1.42 -14.66
C SER A 37 -6.60 1.50 -13.86
N ASP A 38 -6.57 1.09 -12.59
CA ASP A 38 -7.71 1.07 -11.69
C ASP A 38 -7.62 2.15 -10.59
N TYR A 39 -6.65 3.06 -10.69
CA TYR A 39 -6.58 4.20 -9.78
C TYR A 39 -7.83 5.07 -9.90
N GLY A 40 -8.41 5.42 -8.75
CA GLY A 40 -9.67 6.14 -8.67
C GLY A 40 -10.92 5.25 -8.66
N LYS A 41 -10.79 3.93 -8.88
CA LYS A 41 -11.89 2.98 -8.71
C LYS A 41 -11.81 2.39 -7.30
N PHE A 42 -12.71 2.84 -6.42
CA PHE A 42 -12.80 2.33 -5.05
C PHE A 42 -14.11 1.58 -4.86
N TYR A 43 -14.01 0.37 -4.31
CA TYR A 43 -15.16 -0.46 -3.97
C TYR A 43 -15.55 -0.23 -2.50
N SER A 44 -16.83 0.08 -2.24
CA SER A 44 -17.32 0.50 -0.92
C SER A 44 -17.25 -0.56 0.19
N GLY A 45 -17.02 -1.82 -0.14
CA GLY A 45 -16.83 -2.92 0.82
C GLY A 45 -15.37 -3.15 1.22
N ASP A 46 -14.44 -2.48 0.53
CA ASP A 46 -13.00 -2.70 0.68
C ASP A 46 -12.35 -1.52 1.41
N SER A 47 -11.19 -1.78 2.00
CA SER A 47 -10.34 -0.74 2.59
C SER A 47 -9.09 -0.54 1.74
N TYR A 48 -8.60 0.70 1.70
CA TYR A 48 -7.48 1.11 0.86
C TYR A 48 -6.45 1.91 1.66
N ILE A 49 -5.19 1.78 1.27
CA ILE A 49 -4.09 2.62 1.71
C ILE A 49 -3.65 3.43 0.49
N VAL A 50 -3.56 4.74 0.64
CA VAL A 50 -3.11 5.65 -0.41
C VAL A 50 -1.90 6.42 0.11
N LEU A 51 -0.80 6.34 -0.64
CA LEU A 51 0.39 7.16 -0.41
C LEU A 51 0.49 8.15 -1.56
N GLN A 52 0.52 9.45 -1.22
CA GLN A 52 0.84 10.52 -2.15
C GLN A 52 2.18 11.13 -1.73
N VAL A 53 3.16 11.03 -2.63
CA VAL A 53 4.47 11.69 -2.51
C VAL A 53 4.47 13.01 -3.25
#